data_AF-A0A950VG62-F1
#
_entry.id   AF-A0A950VG62-F1
#
_cell.length_a   1.000
_cell.length_b   1.000
_cell.length_c   1.000
_cell.angle_alpha   90.00
_cell.angle_beta   90.00
_cell.angle_gamma   90.00
#
_symmetry.space_group_name_H-M   'P 1'
#
loop_
_entity.id
_entity.type
_entity.pdbx_description
1 polymer ?
#
loop_
_entity_poly.entity_id
_entity_poly.type
_entity_poly.pdbx_seq_one_letter_code
_entity_poly.pdbx_strand_id
1 'polypeptide(L)'
;MPPGKVRESHRIRLERDQAQMLAHKLPEARKDLEGLVEELKADPAQDSQLLAEARSALANAQYYMTWLMRLEGQPREEWEPEIEAARQTYRLLAEQADDRGDGEAGRHCREDLESAVRLARMDLSDLQGLPLPSQ
;
A
#
# COMPACT_ATOMS: atom_id res chain seq x y z
N MET A 1 23.32 7.26 13.19
CA MET A 1 22.92 8.68 13.01
C MET A 1 22.14 9.15 14.23
N PRO A 2 22.05 10.45 14.52
CA PRO A 2 21.18 10.95 15.58
C PRO A 2 19.71 10.58 15.31
N PRO A 3 18.90 10.24 16.33
CA PRO A 3 17.55 9.71 16.15
C PRO A 3 16.60 10.65 15.38
N GLY A 4 16.74 11.98 15.53
CA GLY A 4 15.95 12.95 14.76
C GLY A 4 16.20 12.90 13.24
N LYS A 5 17.45 12.65 12.82
CA LYS A 5 17.81 12.55 11.39
C LYS A 5 17.29 11.27 10.73
N VAL A 6 17.10 10.21 11.52
CA VAL A 6 16.56 8.94 11.03
C VAL A 6 15.08 9.09 10.70
N ARG A 7 14.30 9.74 11.58
CA ARG A 7 12.87 10.02 11.33
C ARG A 7 12.66 10.89 10.08
N GLU A 8 13.43 11.98 9.95
CA GLU A 8 13.37 12.85 8.77
C GLU A 8 13.74 12.10 7.49
N SER A 9 14.77 11.24 7.54
CA SER A 9 15.15 10.41 6.41
C SER A 9 14.06 9.41 6.00
N HIS A 10 13.39 8.76 6.94
CA HIS A 10 12.28 7.84 6.66
C HIS A 10 11.10 8.55 6.01
N ARG A 11 10.80 9.77 6.47
CA ARG A 11 9.72 10.58 5.89
C ARG A 11 10.05 11.04 4.47
N ILE A 12 11.28 11.50 4.21
CA ILE A 12 11.73 11.82 2.85
C ILE A 12 11.66 10.59 1.93
N ARG A 13 12.02 9.40 2.45
CA ARG A 13 11.97 8.13 1.71
C ARG A 13 10.53 7.78 1.33
N LEU A 14 9.58 7.88 2.27
CA LEU A 14 8.15 7.64 2.02
C LEU A 14 7.61 8.56 0.91
N GLU A 15 7.83 9.86 1.01
CA GLU A 15 7.35 10.85 0.03
C GLU A 15 7.94 10.60 -1.36
N ARG A 16 9.22 10.20 -1.42
CA ARG A 16 9.88 9.81 -2.67
C ARG A 16 9.20 8.61 -3.31
N ASP A 17 8.84 7.59 -2.53
CA ASP A 17 8.26 6.36 -3.05
C ASP A 17 6.82 6.60 -3.53
N GLN A 18 6.04 7.41 -2.81
CA GLN A 18 4.72 7.87 -3.26
C GLN A 18 4.83 8.61 -4.60
N ALA A 19 5.81 9.50 -4.75
CA ALA A 19 6.06 10.19 -6.02
C ALA A 19 6.49 9.21 -7.14
N GLN A 20 7.25 8.15 -6.81
CA GLN A 20 7.65 7.12 -7.77
C GLN A 20 6.48 6.27 -8.26
N MET A 21 5.52 5.95 -7.38
CA MET A 21 4.28 5.28 -7.76
C MET A 21 3.51 6.08 -8.83
N LEU A 22 3.48 7.41 -8.71
CA LEU A 22 2.87 8.32 -9.69
C LEU A 22 3.69 8.43 -10.99
N ALA A 23 5.02 8.25 -10.91
CA ALA A 23 5.95 8.43 -12.03
C ALA A 23 6.29 7.11 -12.76
N HIS A 24 5.41 6.11 -12.72
CA HIS A 24 5.57 4.80 -13.36
C HIS A 24 6.79 3.97 -12.88
N LYS A 25 7.29 4.22 -11.66
CA LYS A 25 8.37 3.45 -11.00
C LYS A 25 7.83 2.57 -9.88
N LEU A 26 6.73 1.90 -10.19
CA LEU A 26 5.95 1.15 -9.22
C LEU A 26 6.70 -0.07 -8.63
N PRO A 27 7.45 -0.88 -9.42
CA PRO A 27 8.20 -2.00 -8.86
C PRO A 27 9.29 -1.56 -7.87
N GLU A 28 10.00 -0.46 -8.17
CA GLU A 28 11.02 0.10 -7.29
C GLU A 28 10.41 0.64 -6.00
N ALA A 29 9.32 1.41 -6.10
CA ALA A 29 8.60 1.94 -4.96
C ALA A 29 8.06 0.81 -4.06
N ARG A 30 7.42 -0.22 -4.64
CA ARG A 30 6.90 -1.38 -3.90
C ARG A 30 7.99 -2.05 -3.06
N LYS A 31 9.15 -2.30 -3.67
CA LYS A 31 10.28 -2.96 -3.01
C LYS A 31 10.88 -2.09 -1.90
N ASP A 32 10.99 -0.79 -2.13
CA ASP A 32 11.57 0.12 -1.14
C ASP A 32 10.65 0.35 0.06
N LEU A 33 9.34 0.49 -0.19
CA LEU A 33 8.31 0.58 0.83
C LEU A 33 8.24 -0.67 1.71
N GLU A 34 8.41 -1.86 1.13
CA GLU A 34 8.51 -3.11 1.88
C GLU A 34 9.69 -3.05 2.87
N GLY A 35 10.86 -2.62 2.40
CA GLY A 35 12.03 -2.43 3.27
C GLY A 35 11.80 -1.38 4.36
N LEU A 36 11.20 -0.24 4.02
CA LEU A 36 10.87 0.82 4.98
C LEU A 36 9.89 0.32 6.06
N VAL A 37 8.86 -0.44 5.69
CA VAL A 37 7.91 -1.01 6.66
C VAL A 37 8.61 -1.98 7.62
N GLU A 38 9.51 -2.83 7.14
CA GLU A 38 10.27 -3.75 8.01
C GLU A 38 11.23 -2.99 8.94
N GLU A 39 11.91 -1.96 8.45
CA GLU A 39 12.75 -1.08 9.27
C GLU A 39 11.94 -0.36 10.37
N LEU A 40 10.75 0.14 10.04
CA LEU A 40 9.88 0.83 11.00
C LEU A 40 9.26 -0.13 12.03
N LYS A 41 8.96 -1.38 11.64
CA LYS A 41 8.47 -2.43 12.57
C LYS A 41 9.53 -2.88 13.56
N ALA A 42 10.80 -2.91 13.15
CA ALA A 42 11.89 -3.40 13.98
C ALA A 42 12.24 -2.46 15.15
N ASP A 43 11.74 -1.23 15.14
CA ASP A 43 11.99 -0.23 16.18
C ASP A 43 10.70 0.08 16.96
N PRO A 44 10.52 -0.42 18.19
CA PRO A 44 9.35 -0.14 18.99
C PRO A 44 9.27 1.32 19.50
N ALA A 45 10.32 2.14 19.34
CA ALA A 45 10.30 3.57 19.63
C ALA A 45 9.90 4.43 18.42
N GLN A 46 9.62 3.80 17.26
CA GLN A 46 9.23 4.51 16.04
C GLN A 46 7.82 5.08 16.14
N ASP A 47 7.62 6.13 15.35
CA ASP A 47 6.36 6.83 15.21
C ASP A 47 5.29 5.89 14.61
N SER A 48 4.27 5.56 15.41
CA SER A 48 3.19 4.65 15.02
C SER A 48 2.36 5.21 13.86
N GLN A 49 2.33 6.53 13.69
CA GLN A 49 1.68 7.17 12.56
C GLN A 49 2.51 6.97 11.29
N LEU A 50 3.83 7.18 11.34
CA LEU A 50 4.71 6.96 10.18
C LEU A 50 4.68 5.51 9.70
N LEU A 51 4.62 4.55 10.62
CA LEU A 51 4.46 3.14 10.26
C LEU A 51 3.10 2.85 9.60
N ALA A 52 2.02 3.50 10.06
CA ALA A 52 0.70 3.37 9.43
C ALA A 52 0.69 3.96 8.01
N GLU A 53 1.31 5.13 7.83
CA GLU A 53 1.45 5.80 6.52
C GLU A 53 2.27 4.93 5.55
N ALA A 54 3.42 4.40 5.99
CA ALA A 54 4.25 3.51 5.16
C ALA A 54 3.52 2.20 4.78
N ARG A 55 2.74 1.63 5.70
CA ARG A 55 1.89 0.46 5.42
C ARG A 55 0.82 0.77 4.38
N SER A 56 0.15 1.91 4.50
CA SER A 56 -0.85 2.36 3.53
C SER A 56 -0.22 2.53 2.14
N ALA A 57 0.93 3.20 2.05
CA ALA A 57 1.64 3.36 0.78
C ALA A 57 2.07 2.02 0.16
N LEU A 58 2.58 1.08 0.97
CA LEU A 58 2.93 -0.26 0.49
C LEU A 58 1.69 -1.01 -0.06
N ALA A 59 0.57 -0.98 0.67
CA ALA A 59 -0.66 -1.62 0.24
C ALA A 59 -1.19 -1.02 -1.08
N ASN A 60 -1.08 0.30 -1.25
CA ASN A 60 -1.41 0.97 -2.51
C ASN A 60 -0.49 0.51 -3.64
N ALA A 61 0.82 0.40 -3.38
CA ALA A 61 1.76 -0.09 -4.37
C ALA A 61 1.43 -1.53 -4.80
N GLN A 62 1.11 -2.40 -3.85
CA GLN A 62 0.68 -3.78 -4.10
C GLN A 62 -0.61 -3.84 -4.91
N TYR A 63 -1.60 -3.01 -4.59
CA TYR A 63 -2.85 -2.89 -5.36
C TYR A 63 -2.58 -2.54 -6.83
N TYR A 64 -1.76 -1.53 -7.10
CA TYR A 64 -1.44 -1.17 -8.48
C TYR A 64 -0.55 -2.20 -9.18
N MET A 65 0.34 -2.87 -8.45
CA MET A 65 1.15 -3.96 -9.02
C MET A 65 0.23 -5.10 -9.46
N THR A 66 -0.75 -5.48 -8.63
CA THR A 66 -1.79 -6.44 -9.04
C THR A 66 -2.51 -5.95 -10.28
N TRP A 67 -2.94 -4.69 -10.34
CA TRP A 67 -3.62 -4.16 -11.51
C TRP A 67 -2.79 -4.32 -12.79
N LEU A 68 -1.51 -3.93 -12.76
CA LEU A 68 -0.60 -4.06 -13.90
C LEU A 68 -0.37 -5.52 -14.29
N MET A 69 -0.03 -6.39 -13.33
CA MET A 69 0.17 -7.82 -13.58
C MET A 69 -1.07 -8.45 -14.22
N ARG A 70 -2.27 -8.07 -13.75
CA ARG A 70 -3.52 -8.55 -14.35
C ARG A 70 -3.71 -8.04 -15.77
N LEU A 71 -3.44 -6.76 -16.06
CA LEU A 71 -3.50 -6.22 -17.43
C LEU A 71 -2.49 -6.87 -18.37
N GLU A 72 -1.31 -7.24 -17.87
CA GLU A 72 -0.28 -7.98 -18.59
C GLU A 72 -0.64 -9.47 -18.79
N GLY A 73 -1.72 -9.94 -18.17
CA GLY A 73 -2.18 -11.33 -18.29
C GLY A 73 -1.40 -12.33 -17.44
N GLN A 74 -0.70 -11.86 -16.39
CA GLN A 74 0.01 -12.73 -15.47
C GLN A 74 -0.94 -13.73 -14.79
N PRO A 75 -0.46 -14.94 -14.48
CA PRO A 75 -1.28 -15.97 -13.85
C PRO A 75 -1.67 -15.57 -12.41
N ARG A 76 -2.76 -16.16 -11.91
CA ARG A 76 -3.33 -15.84 -10.59
C ARG A 76 -2.33 -16.04 -9.47
N GLU A 77 -1.53 -17.09 -9.57
CA GLU A 77 -0.51 -17.47 -8.61
C GLU A 77 0.57 -16.37 -8.42
N GLU A 78 0.75 -15.50 -9.41
CA GLU A 78 1.68 -14.38 -9.35
C GLU A 78 1.06 -13.11 -8.75
N TRP A 79 -0.17 -12.75 -9.15
CA TRP A 79 -0.78 -11.49 -8.71
C TRP A 79 -1.61 -11.59 -7.43
N GLU A 80 -2.12 -12.78 -7.08
CA GLU A 80 -2.98 -13.00 -5.90
C GLU A 80 -2.25 -12.72 -4.57
N PRO A 81 -0.96 -13.10 -4.39
CA PRO A 81 -0.24 -12.77 -3.16
C PRO A 81 -0.13 -11.26 -2.90
N GLU A 82 0.09 -10.45 -3.94
CA GLU A 82 0.22 -8.99 -3.82
C GLU A 82 -1.11 -8.37 -3.36
N ILE A 83 -2.24 -8.74 -3.99
CA ILE A 83 -3.53 -8.16 -3.62
C ILE A 83 -4.01 -8.65 -2.25
N GLU A 84 -3.66 -9.88 -1.87
CA GLU A 84 -3.97 -10.38 -0.53
C GLU A 84 -3.19 -9.60 0.55
N ALA A 85 -1.91 -9.32 0.32
CA ALA A 85 -1.11 -8.50 1.23
C ALA A 85 -1.70 -7.08 1.40
N ALA A 86 -2.16 -6.46 0.31
CA ALA A 86 -2.84 -5.17 0.36
C ALA A 86 -4.12 -5.25 1.21
N ARG A 87 -4.98 -6.26 0.97
CA ARG A 87 -6.22 -6.48 1.72
C ARG A 87 -5.98 -6.64 3.22
N GLN A 88 -5.02 -7.47 3.62
CA GLN A 88 -4.72 -7.68 5.04
C GLN A 88 -4.23 -6.38 5.69
N THR A 89 -3.44 -5.58 4.97
CA THR A 89 -2.94 -4.29 5.46
C THR A 89 -4.06 -3.26 5.62
N TYR A 90 -4.94 -3.10 4.63
CA TYR A 90 -6.08 -2.18 4.76
C TYR A 90 -7.02 -2.55 5.89
N ARG A 91 -7.28 -3.85 6.09
CA ARG A 91 -8.06 -4.33 7.23
C ARG A 91 -7.41 -3.95 8.56
N LEU A 92 -6.12 -4.21 8.70
CA LEU A 92 -5.36 -3.84 9.90
C LEU A 92 -5.43 -2.33 10.17
N LEU A 93 -5.26 -1.50 9.15
CA LEU A 93 -5.31 -0.04 9.28
C LEU A 93 -6.70 0.48 9.63
N ALA A 94 -7.75 -0.12 9.07
CA ALA A 94 -9.13 0.19 9.43
C ALA A 94 -9.42 -0.14 10.91
N GLU A 95 -9.04 -1.33 11.36
CA GLU A 95 -9.19 -1.76 12.76
C GLU A 95 -8.43 -0.80 13.71
N GLN A 96 -7.19 -0.43 13.38
CA GLN A 96 -6.41 0.52 14.17
C GLN A 96 -6.99 1.95 14.17
N ALA A 97 -7.59 2.39 13.07
CA ALA A 97 -8.24 3.69 13.00
C ALA A 97 -9.50 3.71 13.88
N ASP A 98 -10.30 2.65 13.82
CA ASP A 98 -11.48 2.48 14.68
C ASP A 98 -11.10 2.48 16.17
N ASP A 99 -10.03 1.75 16.56
CA ASP A 99 -9.51 1.72 17.92
C ASP A 99 -9.07 3.10 18.44
N ARG A 100 -8.57 3.96 17.55
CA ARG A 100 -8.17 5.34 17.85
C ARG A 100 -9.34 6.33 17.81
N GLY A 101 -10.53 5.90 17.39
CA GLY A 101 -11.68 6.77 17.18
C GLY A 101 -11.57 7.66 15.94
N ASP A 102 -10.67 7.34 15.01
CA ASP A 102 -10.49 8.07 13.75
C ASP A 102 -11.42 7.50 12.67
N GLY A 103 -12.69 7.93 12.72
CA GLY A 103 -13.74 7.42 11.83
C GLY A 103 -13.52 7.73 10.34
N GLU A 104 -12.80 8.81 10.03
CA GLU A 104 -12.48 9.18 8.64
C GLU A 104 -11.42 8.24 8.08
N ALA A 105 -10.29 8.08 8.78
CA ALA A 105 -9.24 7.16 8.35
C ALA A 105 -9.75 5.71 8.27
N GLY A 106 -10.59 5.30 9.23
CA GLY A 106 -11.23 3.99 9.21
C GLY A 106 -12.13 3.79 8.00
N ARG A 107 -12.89 4.81 7.60
CA ARG A 107 -13.73 4.77 6.39
C ARG A 107 -12.88 4.61 5.14
N HIS A 108 -11.84 5.43 4.98
CA HIS A 108 -10.95 5.37 3.83
C HIS A 108 -10.32 3.97 3.67
N CYS A 109 -9.76 3.43 4.75
CA CYS A 109 -9.16 2.09 4.72
C CYS A 109 -10.16 0.98 4.36
N ARG A 110 -11.44 1.13 4.71
CA ARG A 110 -12.49 0.19 4.31
C ARG A 110 -12.82 0.31 2.81
N GLU A 111 -12.85 1.51 2.27
CA GLU A 111 -13.04 1.76 0.83
C GLU A 111 -11.86 1.17 0.01
N ASP A 112 -10.63 1.31 0.50
CA ASP A 112 -9.44 0.67 -0.10
C ASP A 112 -9.52 -0.86 -0.05
N LEU A 113 -9.96 -1.42 1.10
CA LEU A 113 -10.18 -2.85 1.26
C LEU A 113 -11.23 -3.38 0.28
N GLU A 114 -12.35 -2.69 0.14
CA GLU A 114 -13.41 -3.04 -0.81
C GLU A 114 -12.89 -3.00 -2.26
N SER A 115 -12.10 -1.99 -2.59
CA SER A 115 -11.46 -1.85 -3.90
C SER A 115 -10.50 -3.01 -4.18
N ALA A 116 -9.70 -3.42 -3.20
CA ALA A 116 -8.81 -4.58 -3.33
C ALA A 116 -9.56 -5.90 -3.46
N VAL A 117 -10.65 -6.09 -2.72
CA VAL A 117 -11.55 -7.26 -2.87
C VAL A 117 -12.19 -7.29 -4.26
N ARG A 118 -12.64 -6.14 -4.74
CA ARG A 118 -13.21 -6.00 -6.09
C ARG A 118 -12.17 -6.34 -7.14
N LEU A 119 -10.96 -5.77 -7.04
CA LEU A 119 -9.86 -6.06 -7.97
C LEU A 119 -9.49 -7.54 -7.95
N ALA A 120 -9.49 -8.23 -6.81
CA ALA A 120 -9.17 -9.67 -6.77
C ALA A 120 -10.26 -10.55 -7.42
N ARG A 121 -11.51 -10.09 -7.47
CA ARG A 121 -12.68 -10.87 -7.94
C ARG A 121 -13.15 -10.52 -9.34
N MET A 122 -12.74 -9.37 -9.88
CA MET A 122 -13.15 -8.91 -11.20
C MET A 122 -12.64 -9.86 -12.28
N ASP A 123 -13.38 -10.03 -13.38
CA ASP A 123 -12.89 -10.73 -14.55
C ASP A 123 -11.95 -9.84 -15.39
N LEU A 124 -11.02 -10.45 -16.13
CA LEU A 124 -10.02 -9.67 -16.90
C LEU A 124 -10.67 -8.78 -17.97
N SER A 125 -11.77 -9.22 -18.58
CA SER A 125 -12.53 -8.43 -19.57
C SER A 125 -13.12 -7.15 -18.98
N ASP A 126 -13.56 -7.21 -17.72
CA ASP A 126 -14.11 -6.04 -17.03
C ASP A 126 -13.01 -5.07 -16.63
N LEU A 127 -11.82 -5.58 -16.27
CA LEU A 127 -10.66 -4.76 -15.89
C LEU A 127 -10.13 -3.93 -17.07
N GLN A 128 -10.07 -4.52 -18.27
CA GLN A 128 -9.62 -3.83 -19.48
C GLN A 128 -10.55 -2.68 -19.92
N GLY A 129 -11.82 -2.71 -19.47
CA GLY A 129 -12.80 -1.65 -19.74
C GLY A 129 -12.72 -0.47 -18.77
N LEU A 130 -11.92 -0.55 -17.70
CA LEU A 130 -11.81 0.50 -16.69
C LEU A 130 -10.70 1.51 -17.05
N PRO A 131 -10.88 2.81 -16.71
CA PRO A 131 -9.79 3.76 -16.78
C PRO A 131 -8.65 3.31 -15.85
N LEU A 132 -7.41 3.66 -16.22
CA LEU A 132 -6.26 3.42 -15.35
C LEU A 132 -6.52 4.05 -13.98
N PRO A 133 -6.29 3.32 -12.88
CA PRO A 133 -6.42 3.88 -11.56
C PRO A 133 -5.46 5.06 -11.40
N SER A 134 -5.97 6.19 -10.91
CA SER A 134 -5.16 7.30 -10.40
C SER A 134 -5.24 7.28 -8.86
N GLN A 135 -4.10 7.48 -8.19
CA GLN A 135 -4.08 7.89 -6.78
C GLN A 135 -4.75 9.26 -6.63
#